data_AF-W1SD35-F1
#
_entry.id   AF-W1SD35-F1
#
_cell.length_a   1.000
_cell.length_b   1.000
_cell.length_c   1.000
_cell.angle_alpha   90.00
_cell.angle_beta   90.00
_cell.angle_gamma   90.00
#
_symmetry.space_group_name_H-M   'P 1'
#
loop_
_entity.id
_entity.type
_entity.pdbx_description
1 polymer ?
#
loop_
_entity_poly.entity_id
_entity_poly.type
_entity_poly.pdbx_seq_one_letter_code
_entity_poly.pdbx_strand_id
1 'polypeptide(L)'
;MLSQGKIIWGVGADDSHDFGDAPDPDGAAPGQAWIMVRAPELTASAIRRSIERGDFYASTGVELEDIRADDASLALRIAESRPGAARFKTRFVGTGGRVLAEAAGTSPVYRFHGGENYVRAIVTDSNGNQAWTQPVFRDSRRERVSKRAD
;
A
#
# COMPACT_ATOMS: atom_id res chain seq x y z
N MET A 1 -9.91 -15.22 2.64
CA MET A 1 -10.30 -13.92 2.07
C MET A 1 -9.46 -13.54 0.83
N LEU A 2 -8.20 -13.10 0.86
CA LEU A 2 -7.41 -12.93 -0.39
C LEU A 2 -6.92 -14.26 -1.00
N SER A 3 -6.41 -15.18 -0.18
CA SER A 3 -5.94 -16.50 -0.63
C SER A 3 -7.06 -17.46 -1.03
N GLN A 4 -8.32 -17.03 -0.91
CA GLN A 4 -9.51 -17.78 -1.36
C GLN A 4 -10.06 -17.23 -2.69
N GLY A 5 -9.22 -16.54 -3.48
CA GLY A 5 -9.58 -16.05 -4.83
C GLY A 5 -10.51 -14.84 -4.86
N LYS A 6 -10.74 -14.16 -3.74
CA LYS A 6 -11.51 -12.90 -3.72
C LYS A 6 -10.61 -11.71 -4.07
N ILE A 7 -11.22 -10.67 -4.63
CA ILE A 7 -10.61 -9.35 -4.84
C ILE A 7 -11.14 -8.46 -3.74
N ILE A 8 -10.27 -8.04 -2.82
CA ILE A 8 -10.60 -7.20 -1.68
C ILE A 8 -9.46 -6.21 -1.51
N TRP A 9 -9.80 -4.94 -1.40
CA TRP A 9 -8.86 -3.87 -1.10
C TRP A 9 -8.84 -3.57 0.40
N GLY A 10 -7.66 -3.26 0.93
CA GLY A 10 -7.50 -2.84 2.32
C GLY A 10 -7.41 -1.32 2.41
N VAL A 11 -8.23 -0.71 3.26
CA VAL A 11 -8.21 0.74 3.54
C VAL A 11 -7.73 0.97 4.97
N GLY A 12 -7.13 2.14 5.21
CA GLY A 12 -6.82 2.67 6.55
C GLY A 12 -7.54 4.00 6.76
N ALA A 13 -8.07 4.21 7.95
CA ALA A 13 -8.71 5.44 8.40
C ALA A 13 -8.40 5.62 9.90
N ASP A 14 -8.34 6.87 10.34
CA ASP A 14 -7.97 7.27 11.69
C ASP A 14 -9.16 7.26 12.67
N ASP A 15 -10.40 7.25 12.17
CA ASP A 15 -11.64 7.31 12.98
C ASP A 15 -11.65 8.51 13.95
N SER A 16 -11.12 9.63 13.47
CA SER A 16 -10.88 10.81 14.29
C SER A 16 -12.16 11.45 14.79
N HIS A 17 -12.15 11.81 16.06
CA HIS A 17 -13.23 12.58 16.72
C HIS A 17 -12.71 13.63 17.70
N ASP A 18 -11.38 13.83 17.78
CA ASP A 18 -10.76 14.92 18.53
C ASP A 18 -10.11 15.92 17.57
N PHE A 19 -10.76 17.06 17.37
CA PHE A 19 -10.33 18.15 16.47
C PHE A 19 -10.00 19.44 17.24
N GLY A 20 -9.68 19.34 18.53
CA GLY A 20 -9.28 20.48 19.34
C GLY A 20 -7.91 21.06 18.95
N ASP A 21 -7.49 22.16 19.60
CA ASP A 21 -6.22 22.84 19.31
C ASP A 21 -4.98 22.06 19.79
N ALA A 22 -5.15 21.08 20.67
CA ALA A 22 -4.10 20.21 21.20
C ALA A 22 -4.63 18.79 21.42
N PRO A 23 -4.96 18.07 20.33
CA PRO A 23 -5.54 16.74 20.44
C PRO A 23 -4.51 15.76 20.98
N ASP A 24 -4.96 14.77 21.74
CA ASP A 24 -4.09 13.74 22.31
C ASP A 24 -3.48 12.89 21.19
N PRO A 25 -2.14 12.86 21.01
CA PRO A 25 -1.51 12.07 19.95
C PRO A 25 -1.70 10.56 20.11
N ASP A 26 -2.01 10.07 21.31
CA ASP A 26 -2.38 8.68 21.57
C ASP A 26 -3.90 8.46 21.55
N GLY A 27 -4.68 9.53 21.35
CA GLY A 27 -6.14 9.55 21.25
C GLY A 27 -6.65 9.54 19.81
N ALA A 28 -7.91 9.94 19.62
CA ALA A 28 -8.59 9.97 18.32
C ALA A 28 -8.28 11.25 17.52
N ALA A 29 -7.01 11.62 17.48
CA ALA A 29 -6.50 12.77 16.73
C ALA A 29 -6.42 12.48 15.22
N PRO A 30 -6.56 13.50 14.36
CA PRO A 30 -6.44 13.35 12.90
C PRO A 30 -5.04 12.91 12.47
N GLY A 31 -4.99 12.15 11.37
CA GLY A 31 -3.75 11.84 10.66
C GLY A 31 -3.04 10.56 11.12
N GLN A 32 -3.68 9.73 11.95
CA GLN A 32 -3.12 8.46 12.43
C GLN A 32 -3.11 7.36 11.34
N ALA A 33 -4.07 7.41 10.40
CA ALA A 33 -4.13 6.50 9.27
C ALA A 33 -4.89 7.10 8.08
N TRP A 34 -4.44 6.78 6.87
CA TRP A 34 -5.08 7.23 5.63
C TRP A 34 -4.88 6.24 4.49
N ILE A 35 -5.54 6.52 3.36
CA ILE A 35 -5.15 5.97 2.06
C ILE A 35 -4.56 7.07 1.19
N MET A 36 -3.50 6.74 0.46
CA MET A 36 -2.92 7.61 -0.56
C MET A 36 -3.31 7.07 -1.93
N VAL A 37 -4.06 7.86 -2.70
CA VAL A 37 -4.69 7.43 -3.95
C VAL A 37 -3.93 7.99 -5.16
N ARG A 38 -3.57 7.12 -6.10
CA ARG A 38 -3.01 7.51 -7.39
C ARG A 38 -4.15 7.80 -8.38
N ALA A 39 -4.53 9.06 -8.47
CA ALA A 39 -5.52 9.54 -9.44
C ALA A 39 -4.88 10.46 -10.49
N PRO A 40 -5.33 10.44 -11.75
CA PRO A 40 -4.83 11.35 -12.78
C PRO A 40 -5.24 12.81 -12.53
N GLU A 41 -6.29 13.02 -11.75
CA GLU A 41 -6.89 14.33 -11.48
C GLU A 41 -7.49 14.36 -10.06
N LEU A 42 -7.52 15.54 -9.45
CA LEU A 42 -8.19 15.78 -8.16
C LEU A 42 -9.70 15.99 -8.36
N THR A 43 -10.38 14.97 -8.90
CA THR A 43 -11.85 14.95 -9.05
C THR A 43 -12.43 13.73 -8.36
N ALA A 44 -13.64 13.86 -7.80
CA ALA A 44 -14.30 12.75 -7.11
C ALA A 44 -14.42 11.49 -8.01
N SER A 45 -14.73 11.68 -9.30
CA SER A 45 -14.81 10.59 -10.26
C SER A 45 -13.46 9.91 -10.52
N ALA A 46 -12.37 10.68 -10.65
CA ALA A 46 -11.04 10.12 -10.87
C ALA A 46 -10.52 9.39 -9.61
N ILE A 47 -10.76 9.94 -8.42
CA ILE A 47 -10.43 9.30 -7.14
C ILE A 47 -11.21 7.99 -6.98
N ARG A 48 -12.53 8.03 -7.18
CA ARG A 48 -13.41 6.85 -7.04
C ARG A 48 -12.94 5.70 -7.94
N ARG A 49 -12.71 5.97 -9.23
CA ARG A 49 -12.19 4.96 -10.17
C ARG A 49 -10.83 4.41 -9.74
N SER A 50 -10.00 5.22 -9.08
CA SER A 50 -8.68 4.80 -8.57
C SER A 50 -8.82 3.87 -7.37
N ILE A 51 -9.76 4.15 -6.48
CA ILE A 51 -10.07 3.28 -5.36
C ILE A 51 -10.68 1.96 -5.85
N GLU A 52 -11.63 2.00 -6.81
CA GLU A 52 -12.29 0.81 -7.36
C GLU A 52 -11.30 -0.19 -7.97
N ARG A 53 -10.24 0.31 -8.62
CA ARG A 53 -9.18 -0.52 -9.22
C ARG A 53 -8.03 -0.88 -8.28
N GLY A 54 -8.01 -0.36 -7.06
CA GLY A 54 -6.96 -0.64 -6.07
C GLY A 54 -5.70 0.22 -6.23
N ASP A 55 -5.77 1.35 -6.93
CA ASP A 55 -4.65 2.27 -7.17
C ASP A 55 -4.42 3.20 -5.96
N PHE A 56 -4.13 2.57 -4.82
CA PHE A 56 -3.84 3.26 -3.57
C PHE A 56 -3.03 2.38 -2.62
N TYR A 57 -2.54 2.96 -1.54
CA TYR A 57 -2.00 2.22 -0.40
C TYR A 57 -2.54 2.79 0.90
N ALA A 58 -2.60 1.98 1.95
CA ALA A 58 -2.91 2.45 3.29
C ALA A 58 -1.62 2.80 4.03
N SER A 59 -1.66 3.79 4.93
CA SER A 59 -0.50 4.23 5.71
C SER A 59 -0.88 4.70 7.11
N THR A 60 0.08 4.61 8.03
CA THR A 60 0.07 5.25 9.36
C THR A 60 1.26 6.19 9.57
N GLY A 61 1.88 6.69 8.51
CA GLY A 61 3.08 7.53 8.62
C GLY A 61 4.10 7.37 7.49
N VAL A 62 4.12 6.19 6.85
CA VAL A 62 5.06 5.93 5.74
C VAL A 62 4.47 6.43 4.43
N GLU A 63 5.20 7.30 3.74
CA GLU A 63 4.83 7.75 2.41
C GLU A 63 5.60 6.99 1.33
N LEU A 64 4.87 6.52 0.31
CA LEU A 64 5.41 5.93 -0.90
C LEU A 64 5.29 6.95 -2.02
N GLU A 65 6.42 7.34 -2.58
CA GLU A 65 6.46 8.26 -3.71
C GLU A 65 6.09 7.56 -5.01
N ASP A 66 6.34 6.24 -5.09
CA ASP A 66 5.91 5.46 -6.24
C ASP A 66 5.73 3.96 -5.96
N ILE A 67 4.82 3.35 -6.71
CA ILE A 67 4.54 1.90 -6.71
C ILE A 67 4.42 1.51 -8.18
N ARG A 68 5.34 0.67 -8.67
CA ARG A 68 5.31 0.13 -10.03
C ARG A 68 5.16 -1.37 -9.99
N ALA A 69 4.16 -1.87 -10.69
CA ALA A 69 3.95 -3.29 -10.89
C ALA A 69 3.82 -3.56 -12.39
N ASP A 70 4.63 -4.48 -12.90
CA ASP A 70 4.58 -4.93 -14.29
C ASP A 70 4.50 -6.46 -14.37
N ASP A 71 4.81 -7.04 -15.52
CA ASP A 71 4.79 -8.49 -15.68
C ASP A 71 5.91 -9.20 -14.91
N ALA A 72 7.01 -8.52 -14.59
CA ALA A 72 8.21 -9.10 -14.00
C ALA A 72 8.39 -8.78 -12.52
N SER A 73 7.92 -7.63 -12.03
CA SER A 73 8.25 -7.16 -10.68
C SER A 73 7.21 -6.24 -10.03
N LEU A 74 7.33 -6.14 -8.69
CA LEU A 74 6.75 -5.08 -7.87
C LEU A 74 7.90 -4.26 -7.26
N ALA A 75 7.97 -2.99 -7.62
CA ALA A 75 8.99 -2.04 -7.17
C ALA A 75 8.34 -0.85 -6.44
N LEU A 76 8.94 -0.43 -5.33
CA LEU A 76 8.50 0.74 -4.57
C LEU A 76 9.59 1.82 -4.55
N ARG A 77 9.16 3.06 -4.37
CA ARG A 77 10.01 4.18 -3.98
C ARG A 77 9.42 4.81 -2.72
N ILE A 78 10.17 4.77 -1.63
CA ILE A 78 9.73 5.24 -0.31
C ILE A 78 10.24 6.67 -0.11
N ALA A 79 9.36 7.56 0.34
CA ALA A 79 9.70 8.95 0.59
C ALA A 79 10.57 9.07 1.85
N GLU A 80 11.59 9.91 1.76
CA GLU A 80 12.39 10.33 2.90
C GLU A 80 12.24 11.84 3.10
N SER A 81 11.84 12.27 4.30
CA SER A 81 11.82 13.70 4.61
C SER A 81 13.23 14.30 4.56
N ARG A 82 14.25 13.53 4.96
CA ARG A 82 15.68 13.82 4.83
C ARG A 82 16.46 12.50 4.68
N PRO A 83 17.60 12.48 3.96
CA PRO A 83 18.41 11.26 3.83
C PRO A 83 18.78 10.67 5.18
N GLY A 84 18.39 9.41 5.43
CA GLY A 84 18.71 8.69 6.66
C GLY A 84 17.86 9.09 7.87
N ALA A 85 16.78 9.87 7.69
CA ALA A 85 15.86 10.25 8.77
C ALA A 85 15.17 9.03 9.41
N ALA A 86 14.95 7.96 8.64
CA ALA A 86 14.41 6.71 9.13
C ALA A 86 15.04 5.53 8.40
N ARG A 87 15.01 4.35 9.05
CA ARG A 87 15.38 3.09 8.40
C ARG A 87 14.12 2.36 7.97
N PHE A 88 14.09 1.88 6.74
CA PHE A 88 12.93 1.17 6.20
C PHE A 88 13.23 -0.31 6.02
N LYS A 89 12.25 -1.13 6.38
CA LYS A 89 12.19 -2.55 6.06
C LYS A 89 10.92 -2.82 5.27
N THR A 90 11.07 -3.48 4.12
CA THR A 90 9.97 -3.90 3.26
C THR A 90 9.85 -5.42 3.31
N ARG A 91 8.63 -5.91 3.53
CA ARG A 91 8.27 -7.34 3.40
C ARG A 91 7.34 -7.51 2.22
N PHE A 92 7.72 -8.37 1.28
CA PHE A 92 6.84 -8.82 0.21
C PHE A 92 6.08 -10.05 0.68
N VAL A 93 4.76 -10.02 0.58
CA VAL A 93 3.86 -11.01 1.19
C VAL A 93 2.93 -11.60 0.14
N GLY A 94 2.83 -12.93 0.13
CA GLY A 94 2.00 -13.69 -0.80
C GLY A 94 0.87 -14.47 -0.13
N THR A 95 0.52 -15.59 -0.75
CA THR A 95 -0.54 -16.51 -0.31
C THR A 95 -0.36 -16.93 1.16
N GLY A 96 -1.45 -16.93 1.92
CA GLY A 96 -1.45 -17.32 3.34
C GLY A 96 -0.72 -16.34 4.27
N GLY A 97 -0.35 -15.16 3.79
CA GLY A 97 0.43 -14.21 4.57
C GLY A 97 1.93 -14.56 4.63
N ARG A 98 2.40 -15.51 3.82
CA ARG A 98 3.80 -15.90 3.75
C ARG A 98 4.68 -14.74 3.29
N VAL A 99 5.73 -14.46 4.04
CA VAL A 99 6.80 -13.54 3.60
C VAL A 99 7.59 -14.23 2.49
N LEU A 100 7.62 -13.60 1.31
CA LEU A 100 8.31 -14.09 0.12
C LEU A 100 9.75 -13.58 0.08
N ALA A 101 9.94 -12.31 0.46
CA ALA A 101 11.24 -11.65 0.51
C ALA A 101 11.18 -10.47 1.50
N GLU A 102 12.37 -10.06 1.95
CA GLU A 102 12.57 -8.84 2.72
C GLU A 102 13.65 -7.99 2.06
N ALA A 103 13.50 -6.67 2.12
CA ALA A 103 14.47 -5.71 1.60
C ALA A 103 14.59 -4.52 2.56
N ALA A 104 15.80 -4.00 2.72
CA ALA A 104 16.06 -2.76 3.46
C ALA A 104 16.26 -1.59 2.50
N GLY A 105 16.03 -0.37 2.98
CA GLY A 105 16.21 0.86 2.21
C GLY A 105 14.96 1.32 1.47
N THR A 106 15.13 2.30 0.59
CA THR A 106 14.03 3.12 0.05
C THR A 106 13.58 2.72 -1.34
N SER A 107 14.29 1.83 -2.01
CA SER A 107 13.97 1.33 -3.36
C SER A 107 13.84 -0.21 -3.40
N PRO A 108 12.94 -0.82 -2.61
CA PRO A 108 12.78 -2.27 -2.58
C PRO A 108 12.13 -2.78 -3.87
N VAL A 109 12.61 -3.93 -4.37
CA VAL A 109 12.07 -4.59 -5.57
C VAL A 109 11.91 -6.08 -5.30
N TYR A 110 10.76 -6.63 -5.69
CA TYR A 110 10.50 -8.07 -5.74
C TYR A 110 10.26 -8.52 -7.16
N ARG A 111 11.00 -9.53 -7.62
CA ARG A 111 10.79 -10.18 -8.92
C ARG A 111 9.83 -11.34 -8.74
N PHE A 112 8.81 -11.44 -9.60
CA PHE A 112 7.87 -12.55 -9.56
C PHE A 112 8.55 -13.85 -10.00
N HIS A 113 8.21 -14.94 -9.33
CA HIS A 113 8.75 -16.27 -9.62
C HIS A 113 7.74 -17.20 -10.33
N GLY A 114 6.49 -16.76 -10.49
CA GLY A 114 5.45 -17.47 -11.24
C GLY A 114 4.60 -18.44 -10.40
N GLY A 115 4.90 -18.60 -9.11
CA GLY A 115 4.13 -19.42 -8.17
C GLY A 115 3.20 -18.62 -7.25
N GLU A 116 3.22 -17.29 -7.36
CA GLU A 116 2.41 -16.41 -6.55
C GLU A 116 1.01 -16.25 -7.13
N ASN A 117 -0.03 -16.25 -6.29
CA ASN A 117 -1.38 -15.84 -6.72
C ASN A 117 -1.57 -14.31 -6.61
N TYR A 118 -0.81 -13.69 -5.70
CA TYR A 118 -0.66 -12.26 -5.56
C TYR A 118 0.61 -11.97 -4.76
N VAL A 119 1.09 -10.73 -4.88
CA VAL A 119 2.12 -10.17 -3.99
C VAL A 119 1.66 -8.79 -3.53
N ARG A 120 1.84 -8.48 -2.25
CA ARG A 120 1.72 -7.11 -1.72
C ARG A 120 2.95 -6.79 -0.90
N ALA A 121 3.20 -5.51 -0.65
CA ALA A 121 4.28 -5.08 0.21
C ALA A 121 3.76 -4.47 1.52
N ILE A 122 4.54 -4.67 2.58
CA ILE A 122 4.41 -4.00 3.87
C ILE A 122 5.73 -3.27 4.11
N VAL A 123 5.70 -1.95 4.12
CA VAL A 123 6.85 -1.12 4.49
C VAL A 123 6.70 -0.74 5.96
N THR A 124 7.79 -0.78 6.71
CA THR A 124 7.85 -0.37 8.12
C THR A 124 9.05 0.53 8.31
N ASP A 125 8.86 1.70 8.91
CA ASP A 125 9.95 2.59 9.29
C ASP A 125 10.49 2.26 10.70
N SER A 126 11.56 2.94 11.11
CA SER A 126 12.17 2.74 12.43
C SER A 126 11.36 3.31 13.60
N ASN A 127 10.32 4.09 13.33
CA ASN A 127 9.41 4.65 14.33
C ASN A 127 8.17 3.77 14.53
N GLY A 128 8.01 2.70 13.75
CA GLY A 128 6.89 1.77 13.84
C GLY A 128 5.76 2.08 12.86
N ASN A 129 5.85 3.16 12.08
CA ASN A 129 4.84 3.47 11.08
C ASN A 129 4.89 2.48 9.93
N GLN A 130 3.75 2.25 9.28
CA GLN A 130 3.65 1.29 8.19
C GLN A 130 2.93 1.85 6.96
N ALA A 131 3.26 1.26 5.80
CA ALA A 131 2.46 1.37 4.59
C ALA A 131 2.17 -0.02 4.03
N TRP A 132 0.94 -0.23 3.55
CA TRP A 132 0.50 -1.48 2.94
C TRP A 132 -0.01 -1.23 1.52
N THR A 133 0.62 -1.86 0.54
CA THR A 133 0.16 -1.79 -0.85
C THR A 133 -1.03 -2.72 -1.07
N GLN A 134 -1.86 -2.41 -2.07
CA GLN A 134 -2.83 -3.40 -2.56
C GLN A 134 -2.11 -4.62 -3.16
N PRO A 135 -2.77 -5.80 -3.19
CA PRO A 135 -2.24 -6.98 -3.83
C PRO A 135 -2.15 -6.81 -5.35
N VAL A 136 -0.95 -7.03 -5.89
CA VAL A 136 -0.73 -7.24 -7.33
C VAL A 136 -1.10 -8.69 -7.63
N PHE A 137 -2.25 -8.91 -8.28
CA PHE A 137 -2.71 -10.24 -8.65
C PHE A 137 -1.86 -10.82 -9.78
N ARG A 138 -1.50 -12.11 -9.63
CA ARG A 138 -0.69 -12.87 -10.59
C ARG A 138 -1.46 -14.07 -11.18
N ASP A 139 -2.76 -14.12 -10.91
CA ASP A 139 -3.72 -15.10 -11.44
C ASP A 139 -4.84 -14.40 -12.24
N SER A 140 -5.91 -15.13 -12.55
CA SER A 140 -7.06 -14.62 -13.33
C SER A 140 -7.75 -13.39 -12.75
N ARG A 141 -7.48 -13.02 -11.48
CA ARG A 141 -8.00 -11.77 -10.91
C ARG A 141 -7.39 -10.54 -11.55
N ARG A 142 -6.17 -10.63 -12.11
CA ARG A 142 -5.54 -9.51 -12.83
C ARG A 142 -6.47 -8.95 -13.90
N GLU A 143 -7.00 -9.81 -14.76
CA GLU A 143 -7.92 -9.43 -15.84
C GLU A 143 -9.23 -8.84 -15.31
N ARG A 144 -9.75 -9.39 -14.20
CA ARG A 144 -10.99 -8.93 -13.58
C ARG A 144 -10.86 -7.55 -12.94
N VAL A 145 -9.69 -7.20 -12.42
CA VAL A 145 -9.40 -5.84 -11.93
C VAL A 145 -9.31 -4.88 -13.11
N SER A 146 -8.61 -5.24 -14.18
CA SER A 146 -8.51 -4.40 -15.39
C SER A 146 -9.88 -4.08 -15.99
N LYS A 147 -10.78 -5.07 -16.12
CA LYS A 147 -12.13 -4.89 -16.68
C LYS A 147 -13.08 -4.03 -15.83
N ARG A 148 -12.76 -3.77 -14.57
CA ARG A 148 -13.56 -2.87 -13.70
C ARG A 148 -13.16 -1.41 -13.86
N ALA A 149 -12.11 -1.12 -14.62
CA ALA A 149 -11.58 0.22 -14.83
C ALA A 149 -12.17 0.91 -16.08
N ASP A 150 -12.86 0.17 -16.95
CA ASP A 150 -13.58 0.63 -18.15
C ASP A 150 -15.08 0.82 -17.85
#